data_AF-F3QXN1-F1
#
_entry.id   AF-F3QXN1-F1
#
_cell.length_a   1.000
_cell.length_b   1.000
_cell.length_c   1.000
_cell.angle_alpha   90.00
_cell.angle_beta   90.00
_cell.angle_gamma   90.00
#
_symmetry.space_group_name_H-M   'P 1'
#
loop_
_entity.id
_entity.type
_entity.pdbx_description
1 polymer ?
#
loop_
_entity_poly.entity_id
_entity_poly.type
_entity_poly.pdbx_seq_one_letter_code
_entity_poly.pdbx_strand_id
1 'polypeptide(L)'
;MHEMGHAIGVGQHAIWWDGNMRANGDRGDWLGDRANEVLRFWDNNPSAVMTGDNTHMWPYGINGAHEDTGSEALYIANGLITQGLGEDGLPPTGGFSTPAYVFEQEDNVKYYLKNEDEDAGLYSSYLVANPNTTTVKCEEMTAAEAEADDNAAWYITFDPKTSYYSLQNVGTGKYLTYNASRKKFLTKEKDLPAVDEKFHFMKGRIDVNIGTEGHALTTRGYWIIHPEKVLNPNCMGSNAGGRIVTEAFNISNSSKEQRWVILSGEGLQAFDQAIKDERKAELEEMLAHIKALAETPHTEDASGTDAALQTKLSEIEEKANQAETTTEAIATLTEEALAAGMAFLAEATPKSVEHPFDITFLMSDASLKDGEGWSTKPAISFSCGEFFEKTFDFNQTLTALPAGTYQFKGQAFQRPGNTEDVYKAFTAGQDNVNVVIYAGDEEAKIQNIAAEAQTKKLGGSETAVGSNPTRYVPNNMQAASFYFAAELYDNGVVTQLDEDDSKMKVGMRCEEVQAAYWTIFDNFRLYYYGTMSPDQVTSIRQTVADKAQLDGPFATPADVYSLSGIRVRQQATSLDGLPQGIYIVNGYKLIVR
;
A
#
# COMPACT_ATOMS: atom_id res chain seq x y z
N MET A 1 24.57 -38.73 1.70
CA MET A 1 24.15 -37.44 2.25
C MET A 1 23.96 -36.39 1.17
N HIS A 2 24.98 -36.00 0.37
CA HIS A 2 24.80 -35.09 -0.77
C HIS A 2 23.62 -35.50 -1.69
N GLU A 3 23.68 -36.71 -2.26
CA GLU A 3 22.60 -37.26 -3.10
C GLU A 3 21.27 -37.46 -2.35
N MET A 4 21.30 -37.60 -1.03
CA MET A 4 20.08 -37.67 -0.22
C MET A 4 19.40 -36.31 -0.11
N GLY A 5 20.18 -35.22 -0.04
CA GLY A 5 19.68 -33.85 -0.17
C GLY A 5 18.93 -33.67 -1.49
N HIS A 6 19.49 -34.14 -2.60
CA HIS A 6 18.79 -34.10 -3.89
C HIS A 6 17.51 -34.95 -3.90
N ALA A 7 17.51 -36.12 -3.25
CA ALA A 7 16.32 -36.96 -3.14
C ALA A 7 15.15 -36.28 -2.40
N ILE A 8 15.45 -35.43 -1.39
CA ILE A 8 14.46 -34.65 -0.65
C ILE A 8 14.15 -33.28 -1.27
N GLY A 9 14.63 -33.01 -2.49
CA GLY A 9 14.27 -31.83 -3.28
C GLY A 9 15.29 -30.69 -3.30
N VAL A 10 16.36 -30.75 -2.49
CA VAL A 10 17.42 -29.73 -2.48
C VAL A 10 18.03 -29.63 -3.87
N GLY A 11 18.00 -28.46 -4.49
CA GLY A 11 18.56 -28.22 -5.82
C GLY A 11 17.90 -28.96 -6.99
N GLN A 12 16.82 -29.71 -6.77
CA GLN A 12 16.19 -30.55 -7.81
C GLN A 12 14.69 -30.32 -7.95
N HIS A 13 14.06 -29.54 -7.06
CA HIS A 13 12.60 -29.36 -7.06
C HIS A 13 12.17 -27.90 -7.17
N ALA A 14 11.15 -27.56 -7.98
CA ALA A 14 10.75 -26.16 -8.22
C ALA A 14 10.56 -25.34 -6.94
N ILE A 15 9.98 -25.92 -5.88
CA ILE A 15 9.85 -25.32 -4.54
C ILE A 15 11.21 -24.91 -3.93
N TRP A 16 12.28 -25.60 -4.28
CA TRP A 16 13.63 -25.18 -3.93
C TRP A 16 14.03 -23.93 -4.71
N TRP A 17 13.78 -23.79 -6.02
CA TRP A 17 14.33 -22.69 -6.86
C TRP A 17 13.37 -21.52 -7.11
N ASP A 18 12.07 -21.69 -6.86
CA ASP A 18 11.01 -20.70 -7.12
C ASP A 18 11.04 -19.50 -6.16
N GLY A 19 11.97 -19.52 -5.20
CA GLY A 19 12.25 -18.44 -4.28
C GLY A 19 11.22 -18.27 -3.18
N ASN A 20 10.15 -19.05 -3.19
CA ASN A 20 9.11 -18.97 -2.16
C ASN A 20 9.72 -19.24 -0.78
N MET A 21 10.62 -20.21 -0.66
CA MET A 21 11.21 -20.64 0.60
C MET A 21 12.47 -19.85 1.03
N ARG A 22 12.85 -18.79 0.31
CA ARG A 22 14.07 -18.01 0.61
C ARG A 22 13.88 -16.50 0.45
N ALA A 23 14.50 -15.71 1.34
CA ALA A 23 14.35 -14.26 1.39
C ALA A 23 14.73 -13.52 0.09
N ASN A 24 15.70 -14.03 -0.68
CA ASN A 24 16.20 -13.40 -1.91
C ASN A 24 15.96 -14.24 -3.17
N GLY A 25 15.11 -15.28 -3.08
CA GLY A 25 14.79 -16.15 -4.20
C GLY A 25 15.88 -17.17 -4.57
N ASP A 26 16.96 -16.71 -5.19
CA ASP A 26 18.02 -17.55 -5.77
C ASP A 26 19.16 -17.87 -4.79
N ARG A 27 19.40 -17.02 -3.79
CA ARG A 27 20.30 -17.28 -2.67
C ARG A 27 19.96 -16.46 -1.43
N GLY A 28 19.71 -17.10 -0.29
CA GLY A 28 19.52 -16.38 0.96
C GLY A 28 19.04 -17.24 2.10
N ASP A 29 18.53 -16.55 3.11
CA ASP A 29 17.98 -17.12 4.33
C ASP A 29 16.74 -17.95 4.03
N TRP A 30 16.71 -19.15 4.60
CA TRP A 30 15.58 -20.05 4.55
C TRP A 30 14.44 -19.52 5.42
N LEU A 31 13.23 -19.52 4.87
CA LEU A 31 12.07 -18.94 5.54
C LEU A 31 11.26 -19.95 6.36
N GLY A 32 11.51 -21.26 6.20
CA GLY A 32 10.82 -22.30 6.96
C GLY A 32 11.27 -22.36 8.43
N ASP A 33 10.32 -22.60 9.33
CA ASP A 33 10.56 -22.57 10.78
C ASP A 33 11.36 -23.80 11.23
N ARG A 34 11.05 -25.01 10.73
CA ARG A 34 11.54 -26.28 11.26
C ARG A 34 13.03 -26.49 11.01
N ALA A 35 13.50 -26.24 9.79
CA ALA A 35 14.94 -26.33 9.51
C ALA A 35 15.74 -25.33 10.35
N ASN A 36 15.20 -24.12 10.54
CA ASN A 36 15.83 -23.07 11.36
C ASN A 36 15.81 -23.43 12.85
N GLU A 37 14.71 -23.96 13.38
CA GLU A 37 14.61 -24.42 14.77
C GLU A 37 15.60 -25.55 15.08
N VAL A 38 15.72 -26.53 14.17
CA VAL A 38 16.71 -27.60 14.27
C VAL A 38 18.12 -27.02 14.31
N LEU A 39 18.43 -26.08 13.41
CA LEU A 39 19.75 -25.45 13.36
C LEU A 39 20.04 -24.67 14.65
N ARG A 40 19.09 -23.86 15.13
CA ARG A 40 19.24 -23.07 16.36
C ARG A 40 19.48 -23.93 17.58
N PHE A 41 18.73 -25.04 17.68
CA PHE A 41 18.94 -26.04 18.72
C PHE A 41 20.33 -26.68 18.62
N TRP A 42 20.71 -27.12 17.42
CA TRP A 42 21.97 -27.80 17.16
C TRP A 42 23.19 -26.92 17.47
N ASP A 43 23.15 -25.65 17.03
CA ASP A 43 24.23 -24.69 17.22
C ASP A 43 24.20 -23.98 18.57
N ASN A 44 23.16 -24.21 19.38
CA ASN A 44 22.87 -23.45 20.59
C ASN A 44 22.90 -21.92 20.32
N ASN A 45 22.29 -21.52 19.21
CA ASN A 45 22.27 -20.14 18.74
C ASN A 45 20.84 -19.75 18.32
N PRO A 46 20.13 -18.90 19.08
CA PRO A 46 18.73 -18.57 18.81
C PRO A 46 18.51 -17.79 17.52
N SER A 47 19.55 -17.16 16.96
CA SER A 47 19.47 -16.39 15.72
C SER A 47 20.09 -17.13 14.52
N ALA A 48 20.49 -18.40 14.67
CA ALA A 48 20.96 -19.17 13.53
C ALA A 48 19.85 -19.33 12.49
N VAL A 49 20.25 -19.20 11.22
CA VAL A 49 19.37 -19.32 10.06
C VAL A 49 20.08 -20.17 9.01
N MET A 50 19.34 -21.12 8.46
CA MET A 50 19.81 -21.95 7.36
C MET A 50 19.87 -21.08 6.11
N THR A 51 20.91 -21.22 5.30
CA THR A 51 21.04 -20.48 4.04
C THR A 51 21.22 -21.45 2.88
N GLY A 52 20.82 -21.04 1.70
CA GLY A 52 21.02 -21.85 0.50
C GLY A 52 21.06 -21.01 -0.76
N ASP A 53 21.52 -21.63 -1.83
CA ASP A 53 21.36 -21.13 -3.19
C ASP A 53 20.46 -22.07 -4.01
N ASN A 54 20.43 -21.92 -5.33
CA ASN A 54 19.63 -22.77 -6.22
C ASN A 54 19.98 -24.27 -6.18
N THR A 55 21.09 -24.68 -5.59
CA THR A 55 21.57 -26.07 -5.59
C THR A 55 21.99 -26.56 -4.21
N HIS A 56 22.41 -25.66 -3.33
CA HIS A 56 23.16 -25.97 -2.12
C HIS A 56 22.48 -25.45 -0.86
N MET A 57 22.74 -26.11 0.27
CA MET A 57 22.31 -25.68 1.59
C MET A 57 23.50 -25.55 2.55
N TRP A 58 23.38 -24.70 3.57
CA TRP A 58 24.40 -24.40 4.57
C TRP A 58 23.74 -24.10 5.93
N PRO A 59 24.45 -24.29 7.07
CA PRO A 59 25.88 -24.57 7.19
C PRO A 59 26.27 -26.06 7.12
N TYR A 60 25.31 -26.97 7.26
CA TYR A 60 25.57 -28.42 7.35
C TYR A 60 25.20 -29.18 6.07
N GLY A 61 25.02 -28.51 4.94
CA GLY A 61 24.97 -29.19 3.64
C GLY A 61 26.34 -29.73 3.27
N ILE A 62 26.36 -30.91 2.65
CA ILE A 62 27.58 -31.47 2.07
C ILE A 62 27.46 -31.22 0.58
N ASN A 63 27.92 -30.07 0.08
CA ASN A 63 27.74 -29.67 -1.32
C ASN A 63 28.87 -30.16 -2.24
N GLY A 64 29.88 -30.78 -1.66
CA GLY A 64 30.94 -31.49 -2.36
C GLY A 64 31.93 -32.10 -1.38
N ALA A 65 32.89 -32.86 -1.91
CA ALA A 65 33.87 -33.57 -1.07
C ALA A 65 34.71 -32.65 -0.16
N HIS A 66 34.82 -31.36 -0.50
CA HIS A 66 35.57 -30.38 0.28
C HIS A 66 34.82 -29.87 1.53
N GLU A 67 33.49 -30.04 1.58
CA GLU A 67 32.66 -29.69 2.75
C GLU A 67 32.36 -30.91 3.64
N ASP A 68 32.75 -32.12 3.21
CA ASP A 68 32.65 -33.32 4.03
C ASP A 68 33.81 -33.38 5.04
N THR A 69 33.50 -33.10 6.31
CA THR A 69 34.49 -33.13 7.40
C THR A 69 34.75 -34.53 7.95
N GLY A 70 33.99 -35.56 7.53
CA GLY A 70 34.08 -36.90 8.11
C GLY A 70 33.50 -37.02 9.53
N SER A 71 32.92 -35.96 10.07
CA SER A 71 32.47 -35.92 11.47
C SER A 71 31.03 -36.45 11.62
N GLU A 72 30.80 -37.20 12.70
CA GLU A 72 29.47 -37.68 13.07
C GLU A 72 28.49 -36.52 13.29
N ALA A 73 28.97 -35.43 13.90
CA ALA A 73 28.20 -34.22 14.11
C ALA A 73 27.65 -33.64 12.79
N LEU A 74 28.48 -33.53 11.75
CA LEU A 74 28.03 -33.06 10.43
C LEU A 74 26.94 -33.96 9.86
N TYR A 75 27.10 -35.28 9.95
CA TYR A 75 26.13 -36.22 9.39
C TYR A 75 24.79 -36.21 10.12
N ILE A 76 24.81 -36.08 11.45
CA ILE A 76 23.60 -35.93 12.26
C ILE A 76 22.91 -34.60 11.93
N ALA A 77 23.65 -33.49 11.96
CA ALA A 77 23.11 -32.17 11.65
C ALA A 77 22.49 -32.11 10.25
N ASN A 78 23.18 -32.65 9.25
CA ASN A 78 22.69 -32.73 7.88
C ASN A 78 21.37 -33.50 7.80
N GLY A 79 21.28 -34.65 8.48
CA GLY A 79 20.06 -35.47 8.52
C GLY A 79 18.88 -34.75 9.19
N LEU A 80 19.12 -34.09 10.33
CA LEU A 80 18.08 -33.35 11.05
C LEU A 80 17.58 -32.14 10.25
N ILE A 81 18.48 -31.39 9.61
CA ILE A 81 18.11 -30.25 8.77
C ILE A 81 17.36 -30.70 7.52
N THR A 82 17.79 -31.80 6.90
CA THR A 82 17.10 -32.46 5.78
C THR A 82 15.67 -32.84 6.17
N GLN A 83 15.46 -33.36 7.38
CA GLN A 83 14.12 -33.60 7.90
C GLN A 83 13.33 -32.28 8.05
N GLY A 84 13.90 -31.27 8.71
CA GLY A 84 13.25 -29.96 8.89
C GLY A 84 12.84 -29.29 7.57
N LEU A 85 13.68 -29.39 6.53
CA LEU A 85 13.36 -28.95 5.17
C LEU A 85 12.09 -29.62 4.63
N GLY A 86 11.98 -30.93 4.84
CA GLY A 86 10.80 -31.71 4.49
C GLY A 86 9.55 -31.24 5.23
N GLU A 87 9.68 -30.92 6.51
CA GLU A 87 8.59 -30.41 7.37
C GLU A 87 8.16 -28.99 7.01
N ASP A 88 9.08 -28.18 6.48
CA ASP A 88 8.83 -26.82 6.02
C ASP A 88 8.08 -26.73 4.67
N GLY A 89 7.89 -27.86 3.98
CA GLY A 89 7.17 -27.90 2.71
C GLY A 89 7.99 -28.37 1.52
N LEU A 90 9.28 -28.70 1.68
CA LEU A 90 10.10 -29.23 0.58
C LEU A 90 9.76 -30.71 0.33
N PRO A 91 9.21 -31.08 -0.84
CA PRO A 91 8.79 -32.45 -1.08
C PRO A 91 9.98 -33.31 -1.56
N PRO A 92 10.02 -34.60 -1.18
CA PRO A 92 10.89 -35.55 -1.83
C PRO A 92 10.43 -35.81 -3.27
N THR A 93 11.33 -36.34 -4.09
CA THR A 93 11.03 -36.65 -5.49
C THR A 93 9.82 -37.58 -5.61
N GLY A 94 8.75 -37.12 -6.26
CA GLY A 94 7.52 -37.89 -6.48
C GLY A 94 6.62 -38.04 -5.25
N GLY A 95 6.87 -37.28 -4.18
CA GLY A 95 6.06 -37.27 -2.95
C GLY A 95 5.46 -35.90 -2.63
N PHE A 96 5.11 -35.74 -1.36
CA PHE A 96 4.69 -34.46 -0.76
C PHE A 96 5.53 -34.20 0.50
N SER A 97 5.48 -32.98 1.03
CA SER A 97 6.21 -32.59 2.23
C SER A 97 5.93 -33.51 3.44
N THR A 98 6.89 -33.56 4.35
CA THR A 98 6.85 -34.44 5.52
C THR A 98 5.90 -33.84 6.57
N PRO A 99 4.87 -34.57 7.03
CA PRO A 99 4.00 -34.06 8.09
C PRO A 99 4.73 -34.02 9.44
N ALA A 100 4.46 -32.96 10.21
CA ALA A 100 5.07 -32.72 11.51
C ALA A 100 4.09 -32.06 12.49
N TYR A 101 4.49 -32.04 13.77
CA TYR A 101 3.80 -31.26 14.78
C TYR A 101 4.19 -29.78 14.63
N VAL A 102 3.39 -29.02 13.89
CA VAL A 102 3.66 -27.61 13.54
C VAL A 102 2.68 -26.62 14.15
N PHE A 103 1.56 -27.13 14.68
CA PHE A 103 0.55 -26.36 15.37
C PHE A 103 0.45 -26.89 16.81
N GLU A 104 0.77 -26.02 17.77
CA GLU A 104 0.70 -26.31 19.20
C GLU A 104 -0.75 -26.29 19.66
N GLN A 105 -1.35 -27.47 19.78
CA GLN A 105 -2.77 -27.64 20.05
C GLN A 105 -3.00 -28.34 21.39
N GLU A 106 -4.12 -28.02 22.05
CA GLU A 106 -4.63 -28.71 23.22
C GLU A 106 -5.96 -29.40 22.88
N ASP A 107 -6.04 -30.72 23.11
CA ASP A 107 -7.14 -31.57 22.63
C ASP A 107 -8.56 -31.13 23.08
N ASN A 108 -8.67 -30.40 24.18
CA ASN A 108 -9.95 -29.99 24.78
C ASN A 108 -10.18 -28.47 24.73
N VAL A 109 -9.41 -27.75 23.92
CA VAL A 109 -9.57 -26.31 23.70
C VAL A 109 -10.36 -26.08 22.42
N LYS A 110 -11.28 -25.11 22.46
CA LYS A 110 -12.01 -24.67 21.28
C LYS A 110 -11.11 -23.79 20.42
N TYR A 111 -11.05 -24.12 19.13
CA TYR A 111 -10.37 -23.34 18.12
C TYR A 111 -11.37 -22.75 17.12
N TYR A 112 -11.06 -21.56 16.64
CA TYR A 112 -11.83 -20.78 15.68
C TYR A 112 -10.95 -20.56 14.45
N LEU A 113 -11.48 -20.87 13.27
CA LEU A 113 -10.73 -20.81 12.02
C LEU A 113 -11.22 -19.64 11.18
N LYS A 114 -10.28 -18.78 10.79
CA LYS A 114 -10.47 -17.66 9.85
C LYS A 114 -9.64 -17.93 8.60
N ASN A 115 -10.10 -17.54 7.42
CA ASN A 115 -9.24 -17.58 6.24
C ASN A 115 -8.21 -16.44 6.32
N GLU A 116 -6.98 -16.63 5.84
CA GLU A 116 -5.95 -15.58 5.85
C GLU A 116 -6.23 -14.46 4.84
N ASP A 117 -7.03 -14.73 3.81
CA ASP A 117 -7.41 -13.73 2.82
C ASP A 117 -8.54 -12.82 3.35
N GLU A 118 -8.38 -11.52 3.14
CA GLU A 118 -9.30 -10.49 3.64
C GLU A 118 -10.66 -10.60 2.94
N ASP A 119 -10.67 -10.82 1.62
CA ASP A 119 -11.90 -10.99 0.82
C ASP A 119 -12.60 -12.32 1.14
N ALA A 120 -11.86 -13.30 1.64
CA ALA A 120 -12.38 -14.58 2.11
C ALA A 120 -12.82 -14.56 3.59
N GLY A 121 -12.70 -13.43 4.28
CA GLY A 121 -13.29 -13.18 5.59
C GLY A 121 -12.35 -13.23 6.79
N LEU A 122 -11.05 -12.91 6.64
CA LEU A 122 -10.10 -12.78 7.76
C LEU A 122 -10.69 -11.96 8.93
N TYR A 123 -11.22 -10.78 8.63
CA TYR A 123 -11.71 -9.86 9.66
C TYR A 123 -13.18 -10.06 10.05
N SER A 124 -13.97 -10.78 9.26
CA SER A 124 -15.44 -10.81 9.42
C SER A 124 -16.04 -12.18 9.69
N SER A 125 -15.34 -13.26 9.32
CA SER A 125 -15.97 -14.58 9.21
C SER A 125 -15.21 -15.70 9.93
N TYR A 126 -15.92 -16.79 10.17
CA TYR A 126 -15.43 -17.99 10.85
C TYR A 126 -15.90 -19.26 10.14
N LEU A 127 -15.10 -20.33 10.15
CA LEU A 127 -15.49 -21.63 9.60
C LEU A 127 -16.58 -22.27 10.47
N VAL A 128 -17.80 -22.37 9.94
CA VAL A 128 -18.96 -22.93 10.63
C VAL A 128 -19.41 -24.24 9.98
N ALA A 129 -19.74 -25.23 10.81
CA ALA A 129 -20.38 -26.46 10.36
C ALA A 129 -21.92 -26.32 10.36
N ASN A 130 -22.57 -26.70 9.26
CA ASN A 130 -24.02 -26.71 9.25
C ASN A 130 -24.57 -27.92 10.05
N PRO A 131 -25.43 -27.71 11.07
CA PRO A 131 -25.94 -28.81 11.89
C PRO A 131 -26.83 -29.78 11.11
N ASN A 132 -27.58 -29.26 10.14
CA ASN A 132 -28.60 -30.00 9.40
C ASN A 132 -28.07 -30.64 8.11
N THR A 133 -26.86 -30.31 7.68
CA THR A 133 -26.26 -30.86 6.46
C THR A 133 -24.82 -31.35 6.72
N THR A 134 -24.07 -31.59 5.64
CA THR A 134 -22.63 -31.94 5.68
C THR A 134 -21.75 -30.75 5.26
N THR A 135 -22.33 -29.58 5.00
CA THR A 135 -21.59 -28.45 4.46
C THR A 135 -20.89 -27.67 5.57
N VAL A 136 -19.71 -27.15 5.24
CA VAL A 136 -19.02 -26.10 5.98
C VAL A 136 -18.99 -24.83 5.13
N LYS A 137 -19.02 -23.66 5.78
CA LYS A 137 -18.83 -22.35 5.14
C LYS A 137 -18.20 -21.36 6.12
N CYS A 138 -17.54 -20.33 5.62
CA CYS A 138 -17.23 -19.16 6.42
C CYS A 138 -18.53 -18.35 6.58
N GLU A 139 -18.90 -18.03 7.82
CA GLU A 139 -20.06 -17.19 8.12
C GLU A 139 -19.61 -15.93 8.84
N GLU A 140 -20.19 -14.79 8.44
CA GLU A 140 -19.98 -13.51 9.10
C GLU A 140 -20.58 -13.55 10.51
N MET A 141 -19.78 -13.16 11.49
CA MET A 141 -20.19 -13.00 12.89
C MET A 141 -19.11 -12.24 13.65
N THR A 142 -19.47 -11.65 14.78
CA THR A 142 -18.52 -11.07 15.74
C THR A 142 -17.76 -12.16 16.48
N ALA A 143 -16.63 -11.79 17.12
CA ALA A 143 -15.90 -12.71 17.99
C ALA A 143 -16.78 -13.28 19.13
N ALA A 144 -17.61 -12.42 19.75
CA ALA A 144 -18.52 -12.83 20.82
C ALA A 144 -19.61 -13.81 20.33
N GLU A 145 -20.15 -13.60 19.12
CA GLU A 145 -21.10 -14.54 18.51
C GLU A 145 -20.42 -15.88 18.19
N ALA A 146 -19.19 -15.86 17.68
CA ALA A 146 -18.42 -17.07 17.43
C ALA A 146 -18.14 -17.85 18.73
N GLU A 147 -17.77 -17.16 19.82
CA GLU A 147 -17.56 -17.79 21.12
C GLU A 147 -18.83 -18.45 21.68
N ALA A 148 -20.00 -17.88 21.38
CA ALA A 148 -21.30 -18.37 21.81
C ALA A 148 -21.89 -19.47 20.90
N ASP A 149 -21.42 -19.62 19.65
CA ASP A 149 -21.89 -20.63 18.71
C ASP A 149 -20.91 -21.82 18.61
N ASP A 150 -21.27 -22.93 19.23
CA ASP A 150 -20.49 -24.17 19.15
C ASP A 150 -20.34 -24.71 17.71
N ASN A 151 -21.16 -24.28 16.74
CA ASN A 151 -20.97 -24.65 15.35
C ASN A 151 -19.79 -23.90 14.69
N ALA A 152 -19.33 -22.79 15.25
CA ALA A 152 -18.14 -22.05 14.81
C ALA A 152 -16.84 -22.58 15.45
N ALA A 153 -16.97 -23.39 16.51
CA ALA A 153 -15.83 -23.93 17.26
C ALA A 153 -15.43 -25.35 16.81
N TRP A 154 -14.13 -25.63 16.90
CA TRP A 154 -13.54 -26.91 16.53
C TRP A 154 -12.55 -27.40 17.59
N TYR A 155 -12.65 -28.66 17.98
CA TYR A 155 -11.56 -29.36 18.66
C TYR A 155 -10.57 -29.84 17.61
N ILE A 156 -9.30 -29.54 17.82
CA ILE A 156 -8.20 -30.02 16.98
C ILE A 156 -7.47 -31.09 17.78
N THR A 157 -7.03 -32.16 17.11
CA THR A 157 -6.27 -33.25 17.76
C THR A 157 -5.14 -33.68 16.85
N PHE A 158 -4.00 -34.05 17.43
CA PHE A 158 -2.83 -34.52 16.70
C PHE A 158 -2.64 -36.03 16.84
N ASP A 159 -2.50 -36.75 15.72
CA ASP A 159 -2.13 -38.17 15.73
C ASP A 159 -0.61 -38.33 15.60
N PRO A 160 0.12 -38.70 16.66
CA PRO A 160 1.58 -38.83 16.64
C PRO A 160 2.08 -39.99 15.78
N LYS A 161 1.21 -40.92 15.34
CA LYS A 161 1.63 -42.02 14.46
C LYS A 161 1.72 -41.58 13.00
N THR A 162 0.85 -40.67 12.58
CA THR A 162 0.81 -40.16 11.20
C THR A 162 1.27 -38.72 11.06
N SER A 163 1.42 -38.02 12.19
CA SER A 163 1.69 -36.58 12.26
C SER A 163 0.61 -35.73 11.58
N TYR A 164 -0.64 -36.20 11.61
CA TYR A 164 -1.78 -35.50 11.00
C TYR A 164 -2.73 -34.97 12.06
N TYR A 165 -3.49 -33.96 11.70
CA TYR A 165 -4.47 -33.30 12.54
C TYR A 165 -5.89 -33.71 12.14
N SER A 166 -6.78 -33.83 13.12
CA SER A 166 -8.22 -34.01 12.89
C SER A 166 -8.98 -32.86 13.53
N LEU A 167 -10.04 -32.38 12.87
CA LEU A 167 -10.88 -31.30 13.37
C LEU A 167 -12.29 -31.84 13.62
N GLN A 168 -12.75 -31.78 14.86
CA GLN A 168 -14.12 -32.13 15.25
C GLN A 168 -14.89 -30.86 15.59
N ASN A 169 -16.02 -30.64 14.92
CA ASN A 169 -16.85 -29.50 15.23
C ASN A 169 -17.55 -29.70 16.59
N VAL A 170 -17.54 -28.67 17.43
CA VAL A 170 -18.05 -28.77 18.81
C VAL A 170 -19.57 -28.94 18.83
N GLY A 171 -20.31 -28.14 18.07
CA GLY A 171 -21.77 -28.12 18.10
C GLY A 171 -22.41 -29.36 17.46
N THR A 172 -21.83 -29.86 16.37
CA THR A 172 -22.37 -31.00 15.64
C THR A 172 -21.75 -32.34 16.02
N GLY A 173 -20.58 -32.36 16.67
CA GLY A 173 -19.80 -33.56 16.94
C GLY A 173 -19.20 -34.24 15.70
N LYS A 174 -19.43 -33.70 14.50
CA LYS A 174 -18.95 -34.24 13.23
C LYS A 174 -17.51 -33.82 12.98
N TYR A 175 -16.73 -34.70 12.33
CA TYR A 175 -15.38 -34.38 11.89
C TYR A 175 -15.38 -33.70 10.53
N LEU A 176 -14.45 -32.77 10.32
CA LEU A 176 -14.08 -32.33 8.98
C LEU A 176 -13.59 -33.55 8.18
N THR A 177 -14.07 -33.71 6.96
CA THR A 177 -13.79 -34.85 6.09
C THR A 177 -13.54 -34.39 4.67
N TYR A 178 -12.61 -35.03 3.97
CA TYR A 178 -12.46 -34.87 2.52
C TYR A 178 -13.26 -35.94 1.78
N ASN A 179 -14.24 -35.50 0.99
CA ASN A 179 -15.03 -36.39 0.15
C ASN A 179 -14.42 -36.49 -1.26
N ALA A 180 -13.63 -37.55 -1.49
CA ALA A 180 -12.97 -37.77 -2.78
C ALA A 180 -13.94 -37.83 -3.99
N SER A 181 -15.12 -38.43 -3.83
CA SER A 181 -16.12 -38.54 -4.90
C SER A 181 -16.67 -37.19 -5.35
N ARG A 182 -16.81 -36.24 -4.41
CA ARG A 182 -17.32 -34.89 -4.68
C ARG A 182 -16.20 -33.87 -4.86
N LYS A 183 -14.96 -34.23 -4.50
CA LYS A 183 -13.81 -33.33 -4.37
C LYS A 183 -14.14 -32.11 -3.50
N LYS A 184 -14.59 -32.36 -2.27
CA LYS A 184 -15.04 -31.32 -1.33
C LYS A 184 -14.67 -31.65 0.10
N PHE A 185 -14.29 -30.61 0.84
CA PHE A 185 -14.31 -30.63 2.31
C PHE A 185 -15.74 -30.50 2.82
N LEU A 186 -16.12 -31.37 3.76
CA LEU A 186 -17.46 -31.51 4.33
C LEU A 186 -17.33 -31.90 5.82
N THR A 187 -18.45 -32.09 6.51
CA THR A 187 -18.49 -32.75 7.82
C THR A 187 -19.10 -34.14 7.76
N LYS A 188 -18.67 -35.03 8.65
CA LYS A 188 -19.18 -36.41 8.77
C LYS A 188 -19.11 -36.93 10.19
N GLU A 189 -20.15 -37.65 10.60
CA GLU A 189 -20.21 -38.33 11.88
C GLU A 189 -19.28 -39.56 11.89
N LYS A 190 -18.44 -39.65 12.92
CA LYS A 190 -17.44 -40.71 13.12
C LYS A 190 -17.18 -40.90 14.61
N ASP A 191 -16.99 -42.14 15.04
CA ASP A 191 -16.49 -42.43 16.39
C ASP A 191 -15.02 -42.04 16.55
N LEU A 192 -14.21 -42.30 15.51
CA LEU A 192 -12.79 -41.98 15.45
C LEU A 192 -12.38 -41.54 14.03
N PRO A 193 -11.43 -40.58 13.89
CA PRO A 193 -10.91 -40.16 12.59
C PRO A 193 -10.28 -41.30 11.78
N ALA A 194 -10.68 -41.43 10.52
CA ALA A 194 -10.04 -42.31 9.54
C ALA A 194 -9.18 -41.48 8.57
N VAL A 195 -8.78 -42.07 7.44
CA VAL A 195 -7.89 -41.43 6.45
C VAL A 195 -8.46 -40.12 5.89
N ASP A 196 -9.77 -40.06 5.62
CA ASP A 196 -10.43 -38.88 5.05
C ASP A 196 -10.65 -37.74 6.06
N GLU A 197 -10.46 -38.02 7.36
CA GLU A 197 -10.63 -37.06 8.46
C GLU A 197 -9.29 -36.62 9.08
N LYS A 198 -8.17 -37.00 8.45
CA LYS A 198 -6.81 -36.67 8.89
C LYS A 198 -6.13 -35.77 7.87
N PHE A 199 -5.68 -34.61 8.31
CA PHE A 199 -5.15 -33.56 7.46
C PHE A 199 -3.69 -33.24 7.80
N HIS A 200 -2.91 -32.95 6.78
CA HIS A 200 -1.58 -32.38 6.95
C HIS A 200 -1.76 -30.87 7.13
N PHE A 201 -1.37 -30.36 8.31
CA PHE A 201 -1.22 -28.93 8.53
C PHE A 201 0.18 -28.51 8.10
N MET A 202 0.25 -27.58 7.16
CA MET A 202 1.53 -26.99 6.78
C MET A 202 1.52 -25.53 7.20
N LYS A 203 2.55 -25.10 7.94
CA LYS A 203 2.64 -23.76 8.52
C LYS A 203 3.14 -22.75 7.47
N GLY A 204 2.51 -21.58 7.43
CA GLY A 204 2.95 -20.42 6.67
C GLY A 204 4.31 -19.93 7.15
N ARG A 205 5.11 -19.43 6.22
CA ARG A 205 6.47 -18.91 6.49
C ARG A 205 6.51 -17.39 6.63
N ILE A 206 5.40 -16.72 6.34
CA ILE A 206 5.20 -15.30 6.55
C ILE A 206 4.28 -15.09 7.74
N ASP A 207 4.54 -14.05 8.51
CA ASP A 207 3.68 -13.63 9.60
C ASP A 207 2.39 -13.06 9.04
N VAL A 208 1.28 -13.41 9.70
CA VAL A 208 0.00 -12.72 9.58
C VAL A 208 -0.03 -11.72 10.72
N ASN A 209 0.16 -10.45 10.41
CA ASN A 209 0.14 -9.36 11.38
C ASN A 209 -1.25 -8.72 11.35
N ILE A 210 -1.88 -8.64 12.50
CA ILE A 210 -3.21 -8.07 12.70
C ILE A 210 -3.07 -6.90 13.66
N GLY A 211 -3.69 -5.76 13.33
CA GLY A 211 -3.58 -4.56 14.14
C GLY A 211 -2.29 -3.76 13.91
N THR A 212 -2.22 -2.59 14.54
CA THR A 212 -1.09 -1.65 14.48
C THR A 212 -0.26 -1.64 15.79
N GLU A 213 0.93 -1.02 15.77
CA GLU A 213 1.91 -1.06 16.87
C GLU A 213 1.29 -0.81 18.27
N GLY A 214 1.70 -1.62 19.26
CA GLY A 214 1.23 -1.53 20.66
C GLY A 214 0.26 -2.65 21.07
N HIS A 215 -0.59 -3.11 20.15
CA HIS A 215 -1.57 -4.20 20.37
C HIS A 215 -1.62 -5.23 19.21
N ALA A 216 -0.61 -5.23 18.33
CA ALA A 216 -0.55 -6.13 17.20
C ALA A 216 -0.52 -7.62 17.63
N LEU A 217 -1.32 -8.44 16.95
CA LEU A 217 -1.25 -9.89 17.02
C LEU A 217 -0.46 -10.40 15.82
N THR A 218 0.71 -10.99 16.08
CA THR A 218 1.47 -11.74 15.09
C THR A 218 1.13 -13.22 15.21
N THR A 219 0.62 -13.81 14.13
CA THR A 219 0.30 -15.23 14.03
C THR A 219 0.74 -15.81 12.68
N ARG A 220 0.38 -17.05 12.38
CA ARG A 220 0.74 -17.76 11.15
C ARG A 220 -0.51 -18.39 10.53
N GLY A 221 -0.61 -18.35 9.21
CA GLY A 221 -1.62 -19.12 8.47
C GLY A 221 -1.19 -20.57 8.28
N TYR A 222 -2.15 -21.47 8.16
CA TYR A 222 -1.90 -22.90 7.96
C TYR A 222 -2.69 -23.42 6.76
N TRP A 223 -2.03 -24.17 5.88
CA TRP A 223 -2.74 -24.95 4.88
C TRP A 223 -3.34 -26.20 5.52
N ILE A 224 -4.59 -26.51 5.18
CA ILE A 224 -5.28 -27.73 5.60
C ILE A 224 -5.38 -28.67 4.40
N ILE A 225 -4.50 -29.67 4.37
CA ILE A 225 -4.24 -30.49 3.18
C ILE A 225 -4.75 -31.90 3.39
N HIS A 226 -5.52 -32.41 2.43
CA HIS A 226 -5.84 -33.84 2.38
C HIS A 226 -4.60 -34.63 1.93
N PRO A 227 -4.07 -35.57 2.75
CA PRO A 227 -2.79 -36.19 2.46
C PRO A 227 -2.83 -37.11 1.24
N GLU A 228 -2.13 -36.71 0.19
CA GLU A 228 -1.96 -37.49 -1.04
C GLU A 228 -0.48 -37.51 -1.44
N LYS A 229 0.01 -38.62 -2.00
CA LYS A 229 1.40 -38.76 -2.44
C LYS A 229 1.63 -38.11 -3.81
N VAL A 230 1.29 -36.83 -3.92
CA VAL A 230 1.45 -36.00 -5.12
C VAL A 230 1.93 -34.61 -4.70
N LEU A 231 2.52 -33.86 -5.62
CA LEU A 231 3.10 -32.54 -5.33
C LEU A 231 2.07 -31.46 -5.00
N ASN A 232 0.86 -31.61 -5.53
CA ASN A 232 -0.23 -30.64 -5.45
C ASN A 232 -1.50 -31.32 -4.92
N PRO A 233 -1.46 -31.83 -3.68
CA PRO A 233 -2.61 -32.49 -3.06
C PRO A 233 -3.80 -31.54 -2.94
N ASN A 234 -4.99 -32.11 -2.70
CA ASN A 234 -6.20 -31.33 -2.49
C ASN A 234 -6.09 -30.54 -1.17
N CYS A 235 -6.21 -29.21 -1.26
CA CYS A 235 -6.12 -28.28 -0.15
C CYS A 235 -7.46 -27.56 0.05
N MET A 236 -7.79 -27.28 1.32
CA MET A 236 -8.97 -26.51 1.68
C MET A 236 -8.67 -25.02 1.57
N GLY A 237 -9.54 -24.29 0.86
CA GLY A 237 -9.52 -22.84 0.81
C GLY A 237 -10.92 -22.25 0.95
N SER A 238 -11.00 -20.92 0.91
CA SER A 238 -12.26 -20.17 0.85
C SER A 238 -12.16 -19.10 -0.22
N ASN A 239 -13.27 -18.77 -0.87
CA ASN A 239 -13.33 -17.69 -1.85
C ASN A 239 -14.01 -16.44 -1.28
N ALA A 240 -14.06 -15.38 -2.09
CA ALA A 240 -14.91 -14.22 -1.83
C ALA A 240 -16.37 -14.66 -1.64
N GLY A 241 -16.96 -14.30 -0.50
CA GLY A 241 -18.30 -14.73 -0.07
C GLY A 241 -18.32 -16.00 0.80
N GLY A 242 -17.17 -16.46 1.28
CA GLY A 242 -17.06 -17.43 2.38
C GLY A 242 -17.38 -18.87 2.02
N ARG A 243 -17.41 -19.23 0.73
CA ARG A 243 -17.68 -20.62 0.32
C ARG A 243 -16.38 -21.43 0.37
N ILE A 244 -16.44 -22.58 1.03
CA ILE A 244 -15.32 -23.53 1.04
C ILE A 244 -15.11 -24.13 -0.36
N VAL A 245 -13.87 -24.06 -0.79
CA VAL A 245 -13.38 -24.60 -2.06
C VAL A 245 -12.34 -25.68 -1.83
N THR A 246 -12.11 -26.47 -2.87
CA THR A 246 -11.04 -27.46 -2.91
C THR A 246 -10.16 -27.12 -4.09
N GLU A 247 -8.90 -26.88 -3.81
CA GLU A 247 -7.92 -26.45 -4.80
C GLU A 247 -6.68 -27.32 -4.75
N ALA A 248 -5.88 -27.26 -5.81
CA ALA A 248 -4.56 -27.84 -5.78
C ALA A 248 -3.69 -27.00 -4.83
N PHE A 249 -2.98 -27.66 -3.91
CA PHE A 249 -2.05 -27.02 -2.99
C PHE A 249 -1.08 -26.09 -3.73
N ASN A 250 -0.95 -24.86 -3.23
CA ASN A 250 -0.03 -23.86 -3.72
C ASN A 250 0.81 -23.30 -2.56
N ILE A 251 2.13 -23.49 -2.64
CA ILE A 251 3.06 -23.01 -1.61
C ILE A 251 3.29 -21.50 -1.65
N SER A 252 2.81 -20.78 -2.68
CA SER A 252 3.08 -19.34 -2.83
C SER A 252 2.67 -18.53 -1.59
N ASN A 253 3.49 -17.56 -1.22
CA ASN A 253 3.15 -16.59 -0.17
C ASN A 253 1.90 -15.77 -0.54
N SER A 254 1.59 -15.64 -1.84
CA SER A 254 0.38 -14.95 -2.30
C SER A 254 -0.90 -15.79 -2.18
N SER A 255 -0.82 -17.10 -1.90
CA SER A 255 -1.99 -18.00 -1.81
C SER A 255 -2.72 -17.93 -0.46
N LYS A 256 -3.10 -16.72 -0.05
CA LYS A 256 -3.79 -16.46 1.23
C LYS A 256 -5.12 -17.20 1.34
N GLU A 257 -5.86 -17.32 0.23
CA GLU A 257 -7.17 -18.00 0.17
C GLU A 257 -7.13 -19.50 0.58
N GLN A 258 -5.95 -20.13 0.56
CA GLN A 258 -5.74 -21.53 0.98
C GLN A 258 -5.27 -21.68 2.44
N ARG A 259 -4.94 -20.57 3.11
CA ARG A 259 -4.39 -20.58 4.46
C ARG A 259 -5.42 -20.15 5.49
N TRP A 260 -5.29 -20.73 6.67
CA TRP A 260 -6.22 -20.56 7.77
C TRP A 260 -5.49 -20.06 9.01
N VAL A 261 -5.95 -18.96 9.57
CA VAL A 261 -5.56 -18.50 10.90
C VAL A 261 -6.39 -19.27 11.92
N ILE A 262 -5.72 -19.96 12.84
CA ILE A 262 -6.35 -20.84 13.82
C ILE A 262 -6.13 -20.23 15.22
N LEU A 263 -7.21 -19.85 15.88
CA LEU A 263 -7.18 -19.10 17.14
C LEU A 263 -7.85 -19.90 18.26
N SER A 264 -7.24 -19.96 19.45
CA SER A 264 -7.95 -20.34 20.67
C SER A 264 -8.93 -19.24 21.08
N GLY A 265 -9.76 -19.45 22.12
CA GLY A 265 -10.60 -18.37 22.67
C GLY A 265 -9.80 -17.14 23.12
N GLU A 266 -8.67 -17.33 23.81
CA GLU A 266 -7.77 -16.23 24.18
C GLU A 266 -7.16 -15.54 22.94
N GLY A 267 -6.74 -16.33 21.94
CA GLY A 267 -6.22 -15.80 20.69
C GLY A 267 -7.27 -15.02 19.88
N LEU A 268 -8.54 -15.42 19.97
CA LEU A 268 -9.66 -14.74 19.34
C LEU A 268 -9.92 -13.38 19.98
N GLN A 269 -9.89 -13.29 21.32
CA GLN A 269 -10.03 -12.03 22.04
C GLN A 269 -8.87 -11.07 21.73
N ALA A 270 -7.64 -11.58 21.66
CA ALA A 270 -6.48 -10.79 21.26
C ALA A 270 -6.60 -10.29 19.80
N PHE A 271 -7.10 -11.13 18.89
CA PHE A 271 -7.33 -10.77 17.49
C PHE A 271 -8.37 -9.65 17.36
N ASP A 272 -9.51 -9.78 18.04
CA ASP A 272 -10.59 -8.77 18.02
C ASP A 272 -10.13 -7.43 18.61
N GLN A 273 -9.40 -7.47 19.72
CA GLN A 273 -8.82 -6.28 20.35
C GLN A 273 -7.81 -5.59 19.41
N ALA A 274 -6.94 -6.34 18.74
CA ALA A 274 -5.96 -5.79 17.80
C ALA A 274 -6.63 -5.03 16.64
N ILE A 275 -7.73 -5.57 16.08
CA ILE A 275 -8.48 -4.89 15.01
C ILE A 275 -9.20 -3.65 15.56
N LYS A 276 -9.80 -3.75 16.74
CA LYS A 276 -10.47 -2.62 17.39
C LYS A 276 -9.50 -1.46 17.61
N ASP A 277 -8.27 -1.74 18.02
CA ASP A 277 -7.24 -0.71 18.24
C ASP A 277 -6.74 -0.11 16.92
N GLU A 278 -6.60 -0.90 15.87
CA GLU A 278 -6.30 -0.41 14.52
C GLU A 278 -7.39 0.54 13.99
N ARG A 279 -8.68 0.14 14.09
CA ARG A 279 -9.79 1.03 13.70
C ARG A 279 -9.85 2.31 14.53
N LYS A 280 -9.48 2.24 15.81
CA LYS A 280 -9.38 3.45 16.64
C LYS A 280 -8.25 4.36 16.20
N ALA A 281 -7.09 3.81 15.83
CA ALA A 281 -5.98 4.60 15.32
C ALA A 281 -6.37 5.31 14.00
N GLU A 282 -7.07 4.63 13.10
CA GLU A 282 -7.62 5.23 11.86
C GLU A 282 -8.61 6.37 12.16
N LEU A 283 -9.52 6.16 13.12
CA LEU A 283 -10.44 7.21 13.57
C LEU A 283 -9.69 8.41 14.18
N GLU A 284 -8.70 8.16 15.03
CA GLU A 284 -7.90 9.21 15.67
C GLU A 284 -7.11 10.03 14.63
N GLU A 285 -6.54 9.38 13.61
CA GLU A 285 -5.87 10.03 12.49
C GLU A 285 -6.86 10.90 11.69
N MET A 286 -8.03 10.36 11.34
CA MET A 286 -9.08 11.12 10.66
C MET A 286 -9.52 12.34 11.48
N LEU A 287 -9.81 12.16 12.77
CA LEU A 287 -10.16 13.26 13.68
C LEU A 287 -9.05 14.32 13.74
N ALA A 288 -7.77 13.91 13.75
CA ALA A 288 -6.64 14.84 13.73
C ALA A 288 -6.60 15.65 12.44
N HIS A 289 -6.81 15.01 11.28
CA HIS A 289 -6.92 15.71 10.00
C HIS A 289 -8.07 16.73 10.01
N ILE A 290 -9.27 16.34 10.43
CA ILE A 290 -10.43 17.24 10.44
C ILE A 290 -10.23 18.41 11.42
N LYS A 291 -9.62 18.18 12.59
CA LYS A 291 -9.28 19.26 13.52
C LYS A 291 -8.27 20.24 12.92
N ALA A 292 -7.27 19.75 12.18
CA ALA A 292 -6.30 20.61 11.50
C ALA A 292 -6.96 21.51 10.43
N LEU A 293 -8.03 21.04 9.79
CA LEU A 293 -8.83 21.90 8.91
C LEU A 293 -9.43 23.08 9.69
N ALA A 294 -10.08 22.83 10.82
CA ALA A 294 -10.67 23.89 11.65
C ALA A 294 -9.62 24.88 12.22
N GLU A 295 -8.38 24.43 12.44
CA GLU A 295 -7.28 25.30 12.87
C GLU A 295 -6.77 26.25 11.76
N THR A 296 -7.05 25.94 10.49
CA THR A 296 -6.68 26.79 9.37
C THR A 296 -7.44 28.12 9.47
N PRO A 297 -6.79 29.30 9.42
CA PRO A 297 -7.49 30.58 9.51
C PRO A 297 -8.54 30.75 8.41
N HIS A 298 -9.83 30.78 8.80
CA HIS A 298 -10.95 30.79 7.85
C HIS A 298 -12.07 31.76 8.27
N THR A 299 -13.03 31.95 7.37
CA THR A 299 -14.33 32.59 7.62
C THR A 299 -15.42 31.53 7.54
N GLU A 300 -16.35 31.56 8.48
CA GLU A 300 -17.58 30.79 8.38
C GLU A 300 -18.49 31.43 7.32
N ASP A 301 -18.83 30.67 6.28
CA ASP A 301 -19.77 31.11 5.25
C ASP A 301 -21.22 30.98 5.78
N ALA A 302 -21.46 29.99 6.63
CA ALA A 302 -22.65 29.88 7.48
C ALA A 302 -22.29 30.05 8.97
N SER A 303 -22.99 30.94 9.68
CA SER A 303 -22.68 31.18 11.10
C SER A 303 -22.89 29.93 11.96
N GLY A 304 -21.89 29.59 12.78
CA GLY A 304 -21.92 28.46 13.70
C GLY A 304 -21.32 27.17 13.14
N THR A 305 -20.73 27.20 11.95
CA THR A 305 -20.02 26.08 11.32
C THR A 305 -18.97 25.45 12.26
N ASP A 306 -18.13 26.26 12.91
CA ASP A 306 -17.10 25.76 13.85
C ASP A 306 -17.74 25.04 15.05
N ALA A 307 -18.77 25.65 15.63
CA ALA A 307 -19.45 25.11 16.80
C ALA A 307 -20.16 23.78 16.47
N ALA A 308 -20.74 23.67 15.27
CA ALA A 308 -21.36 22.45 14.79
C ALA A 308 -20.34 21.33 14.59
N LEU A 309 -19.20 21.63 13.95
CA LEU A 309 -18.11 20.67 13.78
C LEU A 309 -17.58 20.22 15.15
N GLN A 310 -17.25 21.14 16.05
CA GLN A 310 -16.73 20.81 17.38
C GLN A 310 -17.68 19.89 18.16
N THR A 311 -18.99 20.18 18.10
CA THR A 311 -20.02 19.34 18.74
C THR A 311 -20.00 17.93 18.16
N LYS A 312 -19.95 17.80 16.82
CA LYS A 312 -19.94 16.50 16.15
C LYS A 312 -18.68 15.69 16.46
N LEU A 313 -17.51 16.30 16.41
CA LEU A 313 -16.26 15.61 16.76
C LEU A 313 -16.27 15.15 18.21
N SER A 314 -16.78 15.96 19.14
CA SER A 314 -16.92 15.56 20.56
C SER A 314 -17.86 14.38 20.74
N GLU A 315 -19.02 14.37 20.06
CA GLU A 315 -19.96 13.23 20.07
C GLU A 315 -19.30 11.94 19.54
N ILE A 316 -18.49 12.04 18.48
CA ILE A 316 -17.78 10.91 17.88
C ILE A 316 -16.73 10.36 18.87
N GLU A 317 -15.93 11.22 19.48
CA GLU A 317 -14.94 10.83 20.48
C GLU A 317 -15.59 10.17 21.71
N GLU A 318 -16.72 10.70 22.19
CA GLU A 318 -17.46 10.12 23.30
C GLU A 318 -17.98 8.72 22.96
N LYS A 319 -18.53 8.51 21.76
CA LYS A 319 -18.99 7.19 21.29
C LYS A 319 -17.84 6.20 21.12
N ALA A 320 -16.72 6.62 20.52
CA ALA A 320 -15.55 5.76 20.28
C ALA A 320 -14.93 5.22 21.58
N ASN A 321 -15.05 5.98 22.66
CA ASN A 321 -14.51 5.64 23.98
C ASN A 321 -15.43 4.75 24.83
N GLN A 322 -16.63 4.40 24.37
CA GLN A 322 -17.49 3.48 25.10
C GLN A 322 -16.95 2.05 25.03
N ALA A 323 -17.02 1.32 26.14
CA ALA A 323 -16.48 -0.04 26.23
C ALA A 323 -17.12 -1.00 25.22
N GLU A 324 -18.43 -0.87 25.01
CA GLU A 324 -19.26 -1.73 24.15
C GLU A 324 -19.17 -1.38 22.65
N THR A 325 -18.41 -0.35 22.26
CA THR A 325 -18.30 0.05 20.85
C THR A 325 -17.59 -1.06 20.06
N THR A 326 -18.25 -1.55 19.01
CA THR A 326 -17.70 -2.61 18.14
C THR A 326 -16.75 -2.04 17.09
N THR A 327 -15.97 -2.92 16.46
CA THR A 327 -15.08 -2.58 15.35
C THR A 327 -15.83 -1.92 14.18
N GLU A 328 -17.00 -2.45 13.82
CA GLU A 328 -17.85 -1.90 12.76
C GLU A 328 -18.38 -0.52 13.13
N ALA A 329 -18.76 -0.32 14.40
CA ALA A 329 -19.19 0.98 14.88
C ALA A 329 -18.07 2.03 14.80
N ILE A 330 -16.81 1.67 15.08
CA ILE A 330 -15.66 2.57 14.93
C ILE A 330 -15.42 2.93 13.46
N ALA A 331 -15.56 1.97 12.54
CA ALA A 331 -15.48 2.25 11.11
C ALA A 331 -16.56 3.26 10.66
N THR A 332 -17.81 3.07 11.11
CA THR A 332 -18.89 4.06 10.87
C THR A 332 -18.57 5.42 11.48
N LEU A 333 -17.99 5.48 12.69
CA LEU A 333 -17.58 6.75 13.31
C LEU A 333 -16.49 7.47 12.51
N THR A 334 -15.61 6.73 11.84
CA THR A 334 -14.58 7.29 10.95
C THR A 334 -15.22 7.93 9.72
N GLU A 335 -16.22 7.28 9.13
CA GLU A 335 -17.04 7.86 8.05
C GLU A 335 -17.83 9.09 8.53
N GLU A 336 -18.42 9.05 9.74
CA GLU A 336 -19.09 10.20 10.36
C GLU A 336 -18.13 11.38 10.56
N ALA A 337 -16.88 11.12 10.98
CA ALA A 337 -15.86 12.15 11.15
C ALA A 337 -15.48 12.81 9.82
N LEU A 338 -15.24 12.00 8.79
CA LEU A 338 -14.97 12.49 7.44
C LEU A 338 -16.14 13.33 6.91
N ALA A 339 -17.37 12.84 7.04
CA ALA A 339 -18.58 13.56 6.61
C ALA A 339 -18.75 14.90 7.35
N ALA A 340 -18.45 14.94 8.66
CA ALA A 340 -18.46 16.17 9.43
C ALA A 340 -17.40 17.17 8.92
N GLY A 341 -16.21 16.68 8.55
CA GLY A 341 -15.17 17.48 7.90
C GLY A 341 -15.60 18.04 6.54
N MET A 342 -16.22 17.23 5.69
CA MET A 342 -16.74 17.69 4.39
C MET A 342 -17.85 18.74 4.56
N ALA A 343 -18.76 18.53 5.51
CA ALA A 343 -19.80 19.50 5.82
C ALA A 343 -19.24 20.82 6.35
N PHE A 344 -18.15 20.77 7.13
CA PHE A 344 -17.41 21.96 7.54
C PHE A 344 -16.80 22.69 6.33
N LEU A 345 -16.12 21.97 5.43
CA LEU A 345 -15.50 22.55 4.24
C LEU A 345 -16.53 23.17 3.27
N ALA A 346 -17.74 22.62 3.18
CA ALA A 346 -18.82 23.19 2.37
C ALA A 346 -19.24 24.60 2.82
N GLU A 347 -19.02 24.93 4.10
CA GLU A 347 -19.52 26.15 4.74
C GLU A 347 -18.39 27.00 5.37
N ALA A 348 -17.16 26.79 4.91
CA ALA A 348 -15.98 27.51 5.37
C ALA A 348 -15.05 27.88 4.21
N THR A 349 -14.55 29.12 4.25
CA THR A 349 -13.61 29.65 3.26
C THR A 349 -12.32 30.10 3.95
N PRO A 350 -11.12 29.66 3.52
CA PRO A 350 -9.87 30.11 4.14
C PRO A 350 -9.69 31.63 4.00
N LYS A 351 -8.97 32.26 4.91
CA LYS A 351 -8.77 33.73 4.89
C LYS A 351 -7.72 34.19 3.86
N SER A 352 -6.88 33.27 3.38
CA SER A 352 -5.70 33.57 2.57
C SER A 352 -5.42 32.43 1.61
N VAL A 353 -4.97 32.76 0.40
CA VAL A 353 -4.59 31.79 -0.64
C VAL A 353 -3.29 31.07 -0.30
N GLU A 354 -2.48 31.65 0.59
CA GLU A 354 -1.24 31.10 1.11
C GLU A 354 -1.46 30.07 2.22
N HIS A 355 -2.67 30.05 2.81
CA HIS A 355 -3.07 29.10 3.86
C HIS A 355 -4.42 28.45 3.51
N PRO A 356 -4.49 27.66 2.43
CA PRO A 356 -5.69 26.90 2.08
C PRO A 356 -5.90 25.73 3.05
N PHE A 357 -7.09 25.13 3.00
CA PHE A 357 -7.32 23.86 3.66
C PHE A 357 -6.54 22.76 2.94
N ASP A 358 -5.68 22.04 3.67
CA ASP A 358 -4.95 20.88 3.15
C ASP A 358 -5.79 19.63 3.30
N ILE A 359 -6.30 19.13 2.17
CA ILE A 359 -7.14 17.93 2.09
C ILE A 359 -6.41 16.79 1.38
N THR A 360 -5.07 16.81 1.39
CA THR A 360 -4.24 15.77 0.77
C THR A 360 -4.52 14.37 1.35
N PHE A 361 -4.96 14.29 2.61
CA PHE A 361 -5.34 13.02 3.26
C PHE A 361 -6.51 12.28 2.58
N LEU A 362 -7.27 12.95 1.70
CA LEU A 362 -8.31 12.30 0.88
C LEU A 362 -7.74 11.47 -0.27
N MET A 363 -6.46 11.67 -0.60
CA MET A 363 -5.78 10.95 -1.66
C MET A 363 -5.15 9.67 -1.13
N SER A 364 -5.24 8.58 -1.89
CA SER A 364 -4.47 7.36 -1.60
C SER A 364 -3.01 7.54 -2.03
N ASP A 365 -2.06 7.13 -1.20
CA ASP A 365 -0.62 7.15 -1.49
C ASP A 365 -0.13 8.41 -2.24
N ALA A 366 -0.47 9.60 -1.73
CA ALA A 366 -0.08 10.88 -2.33
C ALA A 366 1.46 11.08 -2.40
N SER A 367 2.20 10.33 -1.58
CA SER A 367 3.66 10.32 -1.46
C SER A 367 4.37 9.20 -2.26
N LEU A 368 3.62 8.41 -3.05
CA LEU A 368 4.15 7.33 -3.89
C LEU A 368 5.07 6.32 -3.18
N LYS A 369 4.64 5.85 -2.01
CA LYS A 369 5.31 4.78 -1.27
C LYS A 369 5.28 3.47 -2.04
N ASP A 370 4.13 3.11 -2.60
CA ASP A 370 3.92 1.84 -3.31
C ASP A 370 3.00 1.92 -4.53
N GLY A 371 2.36 3.07 -4.78
CA GLY A 371 1.46 3.33 -5.89
C GLY A 371 0.06 2.74 -5.71
N GLU A 372 -0.27 2.17 -4.55
CA GLU A 372 -1.61 1.62 -4.32
C GLU A 372 -2.68 2.73 -4.30
N GLY A 373 -3.89 2.39 -4.77
CA GLY A 373 -4.99 3.34 -4.94
C GLY A 373 -4.98 4.14 -6.25
N TRP A 374 -3.87 4.16 -6.99
CA TRP A 374 -3.80 4.81 -8.31
C TRP A 374 -4.24 3.89 -9.47
N SER A 375 -4.69 4.48 -10.58
CA SER A 375 -5.21 3.76 -11.76
C SER A 375 -4.19 2.84 -12.45
N THR A 376 -2.90 3.07 -12.25
CA THR A 376 -1.81 2.29 -12.81
C THR A 376 -0.55 2.44 -11.95
N LYS A 377 0.35 1.47 -11.99
CA LYS A 377 1.55 1.43 -11.15
C LYS A 377 2.80 1.86 -11.95
N PRO A 378 3.43 3.01 -11.63
CA PRO A 378 4.69 3.41 -12.25
C PRO A 378 5.86 2.55 -11.74
N ALA A 379 7.05 2.72 -12.33
CA ALA A 379 8.27 2.25 -11.66
C ALA A 379 8.50 3.16 -10.44
N ILE A 380 8.68 2.57 -9.25
CA ILE A 380 8.82 3.31 -7.99
C ILE A 380 10.20 3.05 -7.39
N SER A 381 10.91 4.11 -7.05
CA SER A 381 12.20 4.08 -6.35
C SER A 381 12.50 5.44 -5.73
N PHE A 382 13.10 5.48 -4.55
CA PHE A 382 13.40 6.72 -3.82
C PHE A 382 12.15 7.63 -3.64
N SER A 383 10.97 7.02 -3.47
CA SER A 383 9.65 7.68 -3.41
C SER A 383 9.24 8.45 -4.67
N CYS A 384 9.94 8.28 -5.80
CA CYS A 384 9.51 8.86 -7.07
C CYS A 384 8.80 7.82 -7.93
N GLY A 385 7.75 8.24 -8.65
CA GLY A 385 7.12 7.47 -9.73
C GLY A 385 7.71 7.84 -11.08
N GLU A 386 8.07 6.85 -11.89
CA GLU A 386 8.66 7.03 -13.23
C GLU A 386 7.88 6.33 -14.34
N PHE A 387 7.70 7.06 -15.45
CA PHE A 387 7.40 6.50 -16.77
C PHE A 387 8.50 6.88 -17.76
N PHE A 388 9.24 5.89 -18.24
CA PHE A 388 10.25 6.03 -19.30
C PHE A 388 9.71 5.47 -20.62
N GLU A 389 9.71 6.30 -21.67
CA GLU A 389 9.24 5.97 -23.02
C GLU A 389 7.84 5.32 -23.08
N LYS A 390 6.93 5.75 -22.20
CA LYS A 390 5.55 5.28 -22.14
C LYS A 390 4.53 6.41 -22.18
N THR A 391 3.41 6.17 -22.86
CA THR A 391 2.17 6.90 -22.61
C THR A 391 1.55 6.38 -21.31
N PHE A 392 0.82 7.24 -20.61
CA PHE A 392 0.16 6.87 -19.37
C PHE A 392 -0.99 7.84 -19.05
N ASP A 393 -1.93 7.36 -18.24
CA ASP A 393 -2.92 8.17 -17.53
C ASP A 393 -2.98 7.68 -16.08
N PHE A 394 -2.23 8.36 -15.21
CA PHE A 394 -2.01 8.02 -13.81
C PHE A 394 -2.91 8.91 -12.95
N ASN A 395 -3.96 8.32 -12.38
CA ASN A 395 -5.04 9.10 -11.75
C ASN A 395 -5.76 8.38 -10.61
N GLN A 396 -6.47 9.18 -9.83
CA GLN A 396 -7.44 8.76 -8.83
C GLN A 396 -8.76 9.52 -9.03
N THR A 397 -9.86 8.92 -8.58
CA THR A 397 -11.16 9.59 -8.52
C THR A 397 -11.52 9.84 -7.07
N LEU A 398 -11.53 11.10 -6.70
CA LEU A 398 -11.99 11.58 -5.40
C LEU A 398 -13.51 11.76 -5.44
N THR A 399 -14.18 11.52 -4.32
CA THR A 399 -15.65 11.53 -4.20
C THR A 399 -16.08 12.30 -2.95
N ALA A 400 -17.37 12.62 -2.86
CA ALA A 400 -17.94 13.35 -1.72
C ALA A 400 -17.27 14.71 -1.47
N LEU A 401 -16.84 15.37 -2.55
CA LEU A 401 -16.20 16.68 -2.46
C LEU A 401 -17.25 17.80 -2.42
N PRO A 402 -17.11 18.79 -1.52
CA PRO A 402 -17.98 19.96 -1.51
C PRO A 402 -17.80 20.84 -2.76
N ALA A 403 -18.80 21.66 -3.08
CA ALA A 403 -18.68 22.71 -4.08
C ALA A 403 -17.60 23.71 -3.65
N GLY A 404 -16.84 24.24 -4.60
CA GLY A 404 -15.80 25.23 -4.33
C GLY A 404 -14.56 25.09 -5.21
N THR A 405 -13.54 25.86 -4.90
CA THR A 405 -12.29 25.90 -5.68
C THR A 405 -11.23 25.00 -5.08
N TYR A 406 -10.58 24.23 -5.94
CA TYR A 406 -9.54 23.26 -5.61
C TYR A 406 -8.25 23.57 -6.35
N GLN A 407 -7.12 23.22 -5.74
CA GLN A 407 -5.84 23.15 -6.44
C GLN A 407 -5.22 21.77 -6.24
N PHE A 408 -5.02 21.06 -7.35
CA PHE A 408 -4.25 19.83 -7.36
C PHE A 408 -2.81 20.14 -7.76
N LYS A 409 -1.85 19.65 -6.97
CA LYS A 409 -0.42 19.89 -7.18
C LYS A 409 0.38 18.60 -7.17
N GLY A 410 1.55 18.66 -7.78
CA GLY A 410 2.54 17.58 -7.76
C GLY A 410 3.91 18.11 -8.19
N GLN A 411 4.98 17.56 -7.59
CA GLN A 411 6.33 17.85 -8.07
C GLN A 411 6.62 16.92 -9.23
N ALA A 412 6.92 17.49 -10.40
CA ALA A 412 7.07 16.70 -11.62
C ALA A 412 7.83 17.45 -12.70
N PHE A 413 8.56 16.69 -13.52
CA PHE A 413 9.05 17.20 -14.79
C PHE A 413 8.98 16.13 -15.87
N GLN A 414 9.02 16.59 -17.12
CA GLN A 414 9.34 15.73 -18.26
C GLN A 414 10.65 16.17 -18.89
N ARG A 415 11.46 15.18 -19.26
CA ARG A 415 12.57 15.31 -20.20
C ARG A 415 12.11 14.78 -21.57
N PRO A 416 11.70 15.67 -22.51
CA PRO A 416 11.21 15.26 -23.82
C PRO A 416 12.35 14.95 -24.81
N GLY A 417 13.17 13.94 -24.51
CA GLY A 417 14.27 13.47 -25.36
C GLY A 417 15.63 13.40 -24.65
N ASN A 418 16.71 13.48 -25.43
CA ASN A 418 18.07 13.47 -24.86
C ASN A 418 18.37 14.78 -24.12
N THR A 419 19.00 14.67 -22.94
CA THR A 419 19.19 15.79 -22.01
C THR A 419 19.86 17.02 -22.62
N GLU A 420 20.90 16.84 -23.44
CA GLU A 420 21.62 17.95 -24.08
C GLU A 420 20.76 18.68 -25.13
N ASP A 421 20.04 17.92 -25.95
CA ASP A 421 19.13 18.47 -26.97
C ASP A 421 17.94 19.18 -26.32
N VAL A 422 17.36 18.58 -25.28
CA VAL A 422 16.26 19.17 -24.49
C VAL A 422 16.70 20.50 -23.89
N TYR A 423 17.86 20.56 -23.24
CA TYR A 423 18.36 21.80 -22.66
C TYR A 423 18.63 22.87 -23.72
N LYS A 424 19.21 22.49 -24.85
CA LYS A 424 19.45 23.39 -25.98
C LYS A 424 18.15 23.93 -26.58
N ALA A 425 17.13 23.08 -26.75
CA ALA A 425 15.82 23.49 -27.23
C ALA A 425 15.13 24.44 -26.24
N PHE A 426 15.12 24.09 -24.95
CA PHE A 426 14.52 24.89 -23.89
C PHE A 426 15.15 26.29 -23.79
N THR A 427 16.48 26.37 -23.80
CA THR A 427 17.21 27.66 -23.80
C THR A 427 17.02 28.48 -25.09
N ALA A 428 16.63 27.84 -26.19
CA ALA A 428 16.21 28.50 -27.42
C ALA A 428 14.72 28.89 -27.44
N GLY A 429 13.98 28.68 -26.34
CA GLY A 429 12.56 29.01 -26.20
C GLY A 429 11.61 27.94 -26.73
N GLN A 430 12.07 26.71 -26.93
CA GLN A 430 11.25 25.58 -27.35
C GLN A 430 10.99 24.65 -26.17
N ASP A 431 9.73 24.51 -25.76
CA ASP A 431 9.32 23.59 -24.71
C ASP A 431 8.43 22.47 -25.25
N ASN A 432 9.05 21.30 -25.44
CA ASN A 432 8.44 20.11 -26.01
C ASN A 432 7.79 19.20 -24.97
N VAL A 433 7.63 19.65 -23.72
CA VAL A 433 6.86 18.90 -22.74
C VAL A 433 5.42 18.72 -23.22
N ASN A 434 4.90 17.50 -23.10
CA ASN A 434 3.53 17.14 -23.47
C ASN A 434 2.77 16.41 -22.35
N VAL A 435 3.38 16.26 -21.18
CA VAL A 435 2.69 15.76 -20.00
C VAL A 435 1.89 16.89 -19.36
N VAL A 436 0.67 16.57 -18.95
CA VAL A 436 -0.22 17.47 -18.23
C VAL A 436 -0.53 16.92 -16.84
N ILE A 437 -0.63 17.82 -15.86
CA ILE A 437 -1.31 17.60 -14.58
C ILE A 437 -2.73 18.11 -14.72
N TYR A 438 -3.72 17.38 -14.19
CA TYR A 438 -5.12 17.70 -14.39
C TYR A 438 -5.98 17.46 -13.14
N ALA A 439 -7.08 18.20 -13.04
CA ALA A 439 -8.11 18.08 -12.02
C ALA A 439 -9.48 18.39 -12.63
N GLY A 440 -10.32 17.36 -12.75
CA GLY A 440 -11.55 17.45 -13.55
C GLY A 440 -11.24 17.71 -15.02
N ASP A 441 -11.88 18.72 -15.59
CA ASP A 441 -11.69 19.14 -16.99
C ASP A 441 -10.53 20.14 -17.16
N GLU A 442 -9.95 20.64 -16.07
CA GLU A 442 -8.85 21.60 -16.10
C GLU A 442 -7.50 20.88 -16.13
N GLU A 443 -6.57 21.39 -16.92
CA GLU A 443 -5.23 20.83 -17.05
C GLU A 443 -4.14 21.89 -17.26
N ALA A 444 -2.93 21.58 -16.82
CA ALA A 444 -1.75 22.40 -16.99
C ALA A 444 -0.56 21.54 -17.44
N LYS A 445 0.27 22.08 -18.33
CA LYS A 445 1.52 21.44 -18.73
C LYS A 445 2.50 21.42 -17.55
N ILE A 446 3.13 20.28 -17.29
CA ILE A 446 4.16 20.20 -16.24
C ILE A 446 5.49 20.82 -16.69
N GLN A 447 6.41 21.03 -15.75
CA GLN A 447 7.69 21.65 -16.04
C GLN A 447 8.60 20.79 -16.95
N ASN A 448 9.42 21.46 -17.74
CA ASN A 448 10.55 20.86 -18.43
C ASN A 448 11.69 20.58 -17.44
N ILE A 449 12.42 19.47 -17.62
CA ILE A 449 13.61 19.18 -16.80
C ILE A 449 14.64 20.32 -16.78
N ALA A 450 14.70 21.13 -17.83
CA ALA A 450 15.64 22.25 -17.91
C ALA A 450 15.18 23.51 -17.16
N ALA A 451 13.90 23.59 -16.75
CA ALA A 451 13.29 24.79 -16.16
C ALA A 451 13.97 25.21 -14.85
N GLU A 452 14.30 24.23 -14.01
CA GLU A 452 14.89 24.47 -12.69
C GLU A 452 16.28 23.85 -12.56
N ALA A 453 17.04 23.88 -13.66
CA ALA A 453 18.42 23.41 -13.70
C ALA A 453 19.33 24.17 -12.72
N GLN A 454 20.03 23.41 -11.87
CA GLN A 454 20.79 23.94 -10.74
C GLN A 454 22.21 24.35 -11.12
N THR A 455 22.79 25.31 -10.39
CA THR A 455 24.19 25.74 -10.61
C THR A 455 25.21 24.84 -9.93
N LYS A 456 24.75 23.94 -9.06
CA LYS A 456 25.54 22.95 -8.34
C LYS A 456 24.78 21.64 -8.34
N LYS A 457 25.53 20.54 -8.24
CA LYS A 457 24.98 19.21 -8.04
C LYS A 457 24.23 19.12 -6.72
N LEU A 458 23.05 18.52 -6.72
CA LEU A 458 22.27 18.25 -5.51
C LEU A 458 22.47 16.81 -5.00
N GLY A 459 22.92 15.88 -5.85
CA GLY A 459 23.17 14.48 -5.49
C GLY A 459 22.61 13.49 -6.51
N GLY A 460 22.98 12.22 -6.37
CA GLY A 460 22.59 11.16 -7.31
C GLY A 460 23.32 11.25 -8.65
N SER A 461 22.69 10.72 -9.71
CA SER A 461 23.22 10.84 -11.07
C SER A 461 22.63 12.06 -11.76
N GLU A 462 23.48 13.02 -12.10
CA GLU A 462 23.10 14.28 -12.72
C GLU A 462 23.90 14.51 -14.01
N THR A 463 23.24 15.11 -15.00
CA THR A 463 23.86 15.50 -16.26
C THR A 463 24.22 16.98 -16.23
N ALA A 464 25.48 17.29 -16.55
CA ALA A 464 25.92 18.66 -16.78
C ALA A 464 25.39 19.14 -18.12
N VAL A 465 24.72 20.29 -18.13
CA VAL A 465 24.14 20.92 -19.33
C VAL A 465 24.55 22.38 -19.41
N GLY A 466 24.69 22.90 -20.63
CA GLY A 466 25.21 24.26 -20.84
C GLY A 466 26.70 24.40 -20.53
N SER A 467 27.33 25.41 -21.12
CA SER A 467 28.78 25.64 -21.02
C SER A 467 29.16 26.93 -20.30
N ASN A 468 28.26 27.92 -20.17
CA ASN A 468 28.54 29.16 -19.45
C ASN A 468 27.26 29.92 -19.02
N PRO A 469 26.79 29.78 -17.76
CA PRO A 469 27.29 28.86 -16.75
C PRO A 469 26.87 27.41 -17.05
N THR A 470 27.67 26.44 -16.63
CA THR A 470 27.24 25.04 -16.55
C THR A 470 26.13 24.90 -15.52
N ARG A 471 25.11 24.11 -15.85
CA ARG A 471 23.98 23.74 -15.01
C ARG A 471 23.92 22.23 -14.86
N TYR A 472 23.13 21.76 -13.90
CA TYR A 472 22.91 20.35 -13.61
C TYR A 472 21.42 20.07 -13.62
N VAL A 473 21.06 18.92 -14.18
CA VAL A 473 19.70 18.38 -14.17
C VAL A 473 19.73 16.91 -13.75
N PRO A 474 18.63 16.38 -13.19
CA PRO A 474 18.54 14.97 -12.82
C PRO A 474 18.78 14.02 -14.00
N ASN A 475 19.35 12.84 -13.74
CA ASN A 475 19.51 11.78 -14.74
C ASN A 475 19.14 10.38 -14.19
N ASN A 476 18.64 10.30 -12.97
CA ASN A 476 18.01 9.11 -12.40
C ASN A 476 16.99 9.51 -11.30
N MET A 477 16.22 8.54 -10.83
CA MET A 477 15.20 8.75 -9.78
C MET A 477 15.78 9.30 -8.48
N GLN A 478 16.97 8.85 -8.07
CA GLN A 478 17.66 9.38 -6.88
C GLN A 478 18.01 10.86 -7.00
N ALA A 479 18.47 11.33 -8.17
CA ALA A 479 18.71 12.75 -8.37
C ALA A 479 17.40 13.52 -8.38
N ALA A 480 16.34 12.98 -9.01
CA ALA A 480 15.03 13.64 -9.01
C ALA A 480 14.49 13.83 -7.58
N SER A 481 14.62 12.82 -6.71
CA SER A 481 14.15 12.93 -5.31
C SER A 481 14.90 14.03 -4.53
N PHE A 482 16.19 14.26 -4.78
CA PHE A 482 16.90 15.39 -4.19
C PHE A 482 16.43 16.75 -4.71
N TYR A 483 16.01 16.83 -5.98
CA TYR A 483 15.44 18.07 -6.53
C TYR A 483 14.04 18.31 -5.96
N PHE A 484 13.21 17.28 -5.84
CA PHE A 484 11.90 17.40 -5.20
C PHE A 484 12.02 17.78 -3.72
N ALA A 485 12.97 17.18 -2.98
CA ALA A 485 13.26 17.57 -1.60
C ALA A 485 13.80 19.01 -1.46
N ALA A 486 14.31 19.60 -2.54
CA ALA A 486 14.70 21.01 -2.61
C ALA A 486 13.54 21.93 -3.06
N GLU A 487 12.30 21.44 -3.00
CA GLU A 487 11.06 22.14 -3.39
C GLU A 487 11.02 22.57 -4.87
N LEU A 488 11.76 21.88 -5.73
CA LEU A 488 11.82 22.14 -7.17
C LEU A 488 10.73 21.39 -7.94
N TYR A 489 10.45 21.88 -9.15
CA TYR A 489 9.52 21.35 -10.13
C TYR A 489 8.07 21.27 -9.63
N ASP A 490 7.64 22.26 -8.85
CA ASP A 490 6.27 22.31 -8.35
C ASP A 490 5.31 22.67 -9.49
N ASN A 491 4.28 21.84 -9.69
CA ASN A 491 3.23 22.03 -10.69
C ASN A 491 1.86 22.06 -10.01
N GLY A 492 0.89 22.69 -10.65
CA GLY A 492 -0.47 22.63 -10.18
C GLY A 492 -1.49 23.11 -11.19
N VAL A 493 -2.72 22.71 -10.96
CA VAL A 493 -3.91 23.11 -11.73
C VAL A 493 -5.01 23.48 -10.75
N VAL A 494 -5.73 24.55 -11.06
CA VAL A 494 -6.87 25.02 -10.27
C VAL A 494 -8.14 24.64 -11.02
N THR A 495 -9.12 24.13 -10.29
CA THR A 495 -10.43 23.75 -10.83
C THR A 495 -11.53 24.15 -9.86
N GLN A 496 -12.76 24.20 -10.34
CA GLN A 496 -13.93 24.57 -9.53
C GLN A 496 -15.02 23.52 -9.70
N LEU A 497 -15.62 23.12 -8.59
CA LEU A 497 -16.80 22.26 -8.55
C LEU A 497 -18.03 23.10 -8.19
N ASP A 498 -19.11 22.92 -8.94
CA ASP A 498 -20.34 23.72 -8.79
C ASP A 498 -21.35 23.10 -7.81
N GLU A 499 -21.22 21.81 -7.50
CA GLU A 499 -22.16 21.05 -6.68
C GLU A 499 -21.43 20.29 -5.56
N ASP A 500 -22.07 20.18 -4.39
CA ASP A 500 -21.62 19.31 -3.31
C ASP A 500 -21.75 17.84 -3.69
N ASP A 501 -21.05 16.98 -2.94
CA ASP A 501 -20.99 15.53 -3.19
C ASP A 501 -20.48 15.18 -4.60
N SER A 502 -19.63 16.06 -5.15
CA SER A 502 -19.06 15.92 -6.48
C SER A 502 -17.94 14.87 -6.52
N LYS A 503 -17.70 14.36 -7.72
CA LYS A 503 -16.54 13.51 -8.03
C LYS A 503 -15.53 14.29 -8.86
N MET A 504 -14.26 14.16 -8.53
CA MET A 504 -13.18 14.80 -9.27
C MET A 504 -12.08 13.80 -9.56
N LYS A 505 -11.73 13.67 -10.84
CA LYS A 505 -10.56 12.90 -11.25
C LYS A 505 -9.33 13.80 -11.22
N VAL A 506 -8.27 13.37 -10.55
CA VAL A 506 -7.00 14.09 -10.47
C VAL A 506 -5.87 13.18 -10.93
N GLY A 507 -4.87 13.74 -11.61
CA GLY A 507 -3.75 12.93 -12.07
C GLY A 507 -2.79 13.62 -13.03
N MET A 508 -1.97 12.80 -13.68
CA MET A 508 -1.08 13.21 -14.76
C MET A 508 -1.28 12.32 -15.98
N ARG A 509 -1.22 12.91 -17.17
CA ARG A 509 -1.43 12.23 -18.44
C ARG A 509 -0.34 12.57 -19.46
N CYS A 510 0.07 11.56 -20.23
CA CYS A 510 0.93 11.69 -21.39
C CYS A 510 0.33 10.91 -22.56
N GLU A 511 -0.13 11.61 -23.59
CA GLU A 511 -0.84 11.02 -24.72
C GLU A 511 0.10 10.55 -25.85
N GLU A 512 1.28 11.16 -25.95
CA GLU A 512 2.25 10.87 -27.00
C GLU A 512 3.64 10.68 -26.40
N VAL A 513 4.42 9.74 -26.95
CA VAL A 513 5.77 9.47 -26.47
C VAL A 513 6.76 9.30 -27.62
N GLN A 514 7.99 9.76 -27.41
CA GLN A 514 9.11 9.57 -28.32
C GLN A 514 10.30 8.94 -27.58
N ALA A 515 11.33 8.55 -28.33
CA ALA A 515 12.55 8.02 -27.76
C ALA A 515 13.16 9.00 -26.73
N ALA A 516 13.68 8.44 -25.64
CA ALA A 516 14.26 9.10 -24.48
C ALA A 516 13.32 9.99 -23.66
N TYR A 517 12.00 9.96 -23.91
CA TYR A 517 11.04 10.65 -23.06
C TYR A 517 11.04 10.05 -21.66
N TRP A 518 11.19 10.91 -20.66
CA TRP A 518 11.22 10.51 -19.27
C TRP A 518 10.35 11.45 -18.46
N THR A 519 9.31 10.91 -17.81
CA THR A 519 8.48 11.63 -16.87
C THR A 519 8.70 11.05 -15.48
N ILE A 520 8.89 11.93 -14.51
CA ILE A 520 9.06 11.57 -13.11
C ILE A 520 8.32 12.56 -12.23
N PHE A 521 7.70 12.05 -11.17
CA PHE A 521 6.85 12.82 -10.27
C PHE A 521 6.80 12.23 -8.86
N ASP A 522 6.41 13.07 -7.91
CA ASP A 522 6.22 12.76 -6.49
C ASP A 522 5.38 13.88 -5.82
N ASN A 523 5.06 13.70 -4.54
CA ASN A 523 4.56 14.73 -3.62
C ASN A 523 3.30 15.42 -4.13
N PHE A 524 2.28 14.60 -4.40
CA PHE A 524 0.96 15.09 -4.75
C PHE A 524 0.30 15.74 -3.55
N ARG A 525 -0.36 16.88 -3.79
CA ARG A 525 -1.05 17.66 -2.76
C ARG A 525 -2.39 18.12 -3.30
N LEU A 526 -3.39 18.18 -2.42
CA LEU A 526 -4.71 18.70 -2.76
C LEU A 526 -5.12 19.77 -1.76
N TYR A 527 -5.42 20.95 -2.29
CA TYR A 527 -5.84 22.10 -1.50
C TYR A 527 -7.25 22.53 -1.86
N TYR A 528 -7.98 22.99 -0.86
CA TYR A 528 -9.34 23.53 -1.00
C TYR A 528 -9.43 24.96 -0.51
N TYR A 529 -10.12 25.80 -1.29
CA TYR A 529 -10.17 27.25 -1.14
C TYR A 529 -11.58 27.78 -0.85
N GLY A 530 -12.54 26.91 -0.53
CA GLY A 530 -13.91 27.32 -0.26
C GLY A 530 -14.53 28.06 -1.45
N THR A 531 -15.17 29.19 -1.15
CA THR A 531 -15.88 30.04 -2.12
C THR A 531 -14.98 31.01 -2.88
N MET A 532 -13.66 30.99 -2.68
CA MET A 532 -12.73 31.80 -3.49
C MET A 532 -12.85 31.45 -4.97
N SER A 533 -12.79 32.43 -5.86
CA SER A 533 -12.79 32.17 -7.29
C SER A 533 -11.43 31.63 -7.78
N PRO A 534 -11.38 30.86 -8.88
CA PRO A 534 -10.13 30.42 -9.50
C PRO A 534 -9.15 31.57 -9.82
N ASP A 535 -9.68 32.74 -10.21
CA ASP A 535 -8.87 33.95 -10.46
C ASP A 535 -8.16 34.47 -9.20
N GLN A 536 -8.82 34.38 -8.04
CA GLN A 536 -8.23 34.75 -6.74
C GLN A 536 -7.10 33.78 -6.38
N VAL A 537 -7.34 32.48 -6.52
CA VAL A 537 -6.39 31.42 -6.17
C VAL A 537 -5.14 31.45 -7.07
N THR A 538 -5.32 31.62 -8.38
CA THR A 538 -4.22 31.69 -9.34
C THR A 538 -3.43 33.01 -9.28
N SER A 539 -3.83 33.94 -8.40
CA SER A 539 -3.24 35.29 -8.30
C SER A 539 -3.27 36.08 -9.61
N ILE A 540 -4.15 35.72 -10.55
CA ILE A 540 -4.40 36.48 -11.78
C ILE A 540 -5.30 37.66 -11.41
N ARG A 541 -4.68 38.77 -11.00
CA ARG A 541 -5.40 40.04 -10.89
C ARG A 541 -5.85 40.46 -12.30
N GLN A 542 -7.13 40.83 -12.45
CA GLN A 542 -7.65 41.41 -13.70
C GLN A 542 -6.71 42.52 -14.18
N THR A 543 -6.47 42.56 -15.49
CA THR A 543 -5.70 43.63 -16.12
C THR A 543 -6.35 44.97 -15.81
N VAL A 544 -5.60 45.87 -15.18
CA VAL A 544 -6.08 47.22 -14.88
C VAL A 544 -6.22 47.97 -16.21
N ALA A 545 -7.45 48.03 -16.71
CA ALA A 545 -7.76 48.70 -17.97
C ALA A 545 -7.73 50.24 -17.85
N ASP A 546 -7.83 50.78 -16.63
CA ASP A 546 -7.89 52.22 -16.40
C ASP A 546 -7.06 52.69 -15.20
N LYS A 547 -6.36 53.80 -15.41
CA LYS A 547 -5.34 54.45 -14.55
C LYS A 547 -5.79 54.87 -13.14
N ALA A 548 -6.95 54.44 -12.64
CA ALA A 548 -7.68 55.15 -11.59
C ALA A 548 -7.77 54.50 -10.20
N GLN A 549 -7.34 53.25 -9.97
CA GLN A 549 -7.49 52.63 -8.65
C GLN A 549 -6.32 51.73 -8.25
N LEU A 550 -5.31 52.37 -7.64
CA LEU A 550 -4.29 51.90 -6.69
C LEU A 550 -3.21 52.99 -6.65
N ASP A 551 -2.52 53.18 -5.53
CA ASP A 551 -1.31 54.04 -5.50
C ASP A 551 -0.35 53.54 -6.58
N GLY A 552 -0.27 54.27 -7.69
CA GLY A 552 -0.06 53.65 -9.00
C GLY A 552 1.27 52.91 -9.20
N PRO A 553 1.37 52.07 -10.26
CA PRO A 553 2.60 51.34 -10.63
C PRO A 553 3.82 52.24 -10.91
N PHE A 554 3.62 53.55 -10.96
CA PHE A 554 4.63 54.59 -11.15
C PHE A 554 4.67 55.62 -10.00
N ALA A 555 4.17 55.29 -8.81
CA ALA A 555 4.25 56.14 -7.62
C ALA A 555 5.72 56.53 -7.28
N THR A 556 6.66 55.67 -7.66
CA THR A 556 8.08 56.00 -7.84
C THR A 556 8.54 55.49 -9.21
N PRO A 557 9.63 56.03 -9.80
CA PRO A 557 10.16 55.53 -11.06
C PRO A 557 10.46 54.01 -11.00
N ALA A 558 9.94 53.25 -11.96
CA ALA A 558 10.00 51.79 -11.95
C ALA A 558 10.52 51.23 -13.29
N ASP A 559 11.20 50.09 -13.22
CA ASP A 559 11.59 49.35 -14.42
C ASP A 559 10.37 48.67 -15.05
N VAL A 560 10.29 48.68 -16.37
CA VAL A 560 9.20 48.10 -17.17
C VAL A 560 9.72 46.89 -17.92
N TYR A 561 9.01 45.77 -17.84
CA TYR A 561 9.36 44.52 -18.49
C TYR A 561 8.29 44.10 -19.50
N SER A 562 8.69 43.45 -20.59
CA SER A 562 7.77 42.74 -21.48
C SER A 562 7.20 41.51 -20.77
N LEU A 563 6.14 40.91 -21.33
CA LEU A 563 5.61 39.64 -20.85
C LEU A 563 6.65 38.49 -20.84
N SER A 564 7.67 38.58 -21.70
CA SER A 564 8.81 37.66 -21.79
C SER A 564 9.95 37.96 -20.80
N GLY A 565 9.75 38.88 -19.84
CA GLY A 565 10.74 39.20 -18.81
C GLY A 565 11.89 40.11 -19.29
N ILE A 566 11.82 40.66 -20.50
CA ILE A 566 12.85 41.57 -21.02
C ILE A 566 12.57 42.97 -20.49
N ARG A 567 13.55 43.60 -19.85
CA ARG A 567 13.44 44.99 -19.43
C ARG A 567 13.40 45.91 -20.66
N VAL A 568 12.27 46.57 -20.89
CA VAL A 568 12.04 47.47 -22.02
C VAL A 568 12.22 48.95 -21.68
N ARG A 569 12.09 49.33 -20.39
CA ARG A 569 12.45 50.66 -19.87
C ARG A 569 13.01 50.58 -18.46
N GLN A 570 13.87 51.52 -18.11
CA GLN A 570 14.46 51.66 -16.78
C GLN A 570 13.96 52.94 -16.13
N GLN A 571 13.58 52.89 -14.84
CA GLN A 571 13.13 54.05 -14.06
C GLN A 571 12.07 54.89 -14.79
N ALA A 572 11.11 54.23 -15.44
CA ALA A 572 10.02 54.88 -16.14
C ALA A 572 8.99 55.42 -15.16
N THR A 573 8.29 56.49 -15.56
CA THR A 573 7.15 57.07 -14.83
C THR A 573 5.82 56.88 -15.56
N SER A 574 5.85 56.32 -16.78
CA SER A 574 4.67 55.91 -17.56
C SER A 574 5.04 54.88 -18.64
N LEU A 575 4.01 54.28 -19.25
CA LEU A 575 4.14 53.40 -20.42
C LEU A 575 4.04 54.14 -21.76
N ASP A 576 3.94 55.48 -21.75
CA ASP A 576 3.63 56.24 -22.96
C ASP A 576 4.74 56.07 -24.01
N GLY A 577 4.35 55.76 -25.25
CA GLY A 577 5.28 55.52 -26.36
C GLY A 577 5.90 54.11 -26.39
N LEU A 578 5.45 53.18 -25.55
CA LEU A 578 5.67 51.76 -25.79
C LEU A 578 4.69 51.24 -26.86
N PRO A 579 5.07 50.23 -27.66
CA PRO A 579 4.15 49.56 -28.57
C PRO A 579 2.96 48.95 -27.84
N GLN A 580 1.84 48.74 -28.56
CA GLN A 580 0.70 47.99 -28.05
C GLN A 580 1.14 46.63 -27.52
N GLY A 581 0.70 46.27 -26.32
CA GLY A 581 1.14 45.05 -25.65
C GLY A 581 0.93 45.06 -24.15
N ILE A 582 1.32 43.95 -23.51
CA ILE A 582 1.23 43.75 -22.07
C ILE A 582 2.62 43.90 -21.44
N TYR A 583 2.70 44.71 -20.40
CA TYR A 583 3.93 45.01 -19.67
C TYR A 583 3.78 44.72 -18.18
N ILE A 584 4.89 44.35 -17.55
CA ILE A 584 4.99 44.13 -16.11
C ILE A 584 5.72 45.33 -15.49
N VAL A 585 5.09 46.01 -14.54
CA VAL A 585 5.66 47.16 -13.83
C VAL A 585 5.36 47.03 -12.34
N ASN A 586 6.40 46.95 -11.50
CA ASN A 586 6.26 46.91 -10.05
C ASN A 586 5.24 45.86 -9.54
N GLY A 587 5.19 44.68 -10.17
CA GLY A 587 4.24 43.60 -9.85
C GLY A 587 2.87 43.69 -10.55
N TYR A 588 2.59 44.74 -11.33
CA TYR A 588 1.33 44.93 -12.05
C TYR A 588 1.43 44.53 -13.52
N LYS A 589 0.37 43.91 -14.05
CA LYS A 589 0.16 43.69 -15.49
C LYS A 589 -0.61 44.88 -16.09
N LEU A 590 0.01 45.61 -17.01
CA LEU A 590 -0.54 46.81 -17.63
C LEU A 590 -0.64 46.64 -19.15
N ILE A 591 -1.76 47.05 -19.73
CA ILE A 591 -2.00 47.00 -21.17
C ILE A 591 -1.76 48.39 -21.77
N VAL A 592 -0.89 48.46 -22.79
CA VAL A 592 -0.84 49.60 -23.71
C VAL A 592 -1.72 49.26 -24.90
N ARG A 593 -2.81 50.02 -25.06
CA ARG A 593 -3.77 49.88 -26.17
C ARG A 593 -3.41 50.75 -27.35
#